data_AF-A0A7W0Z2E5-F1
#
_entry.id   AF-A0A7W0Z2E5-F1
#
_cell.length_a   1.000
_cell.length_b   1.000
_cell.length_c   1.000
_cell.angle_alpha   90.00
_cell.angle_beta   90.00
_cell.angle_gamma   90.00
#
_symmetry.space_group_name_H-M   'P 1'
#
loop_
_entity.id
_entity.type
_entity.pdbx_description
1 polymer ?
#
loop_
_entity_poly.entity_id
_entity_poly.type
_entity_poly.pdbx_seq_one_letter_code
_entity_poly.pdbx_strand_id
1 'polypeptide(L)' 'VWGAGWNADPDYLKVFVRRLRQKLGDAATHPRYIHTEWGVGYRFAGG' A
#
# COMPACT_ATOMS: atom_id res chain seq x y z
N VAL A 1 -7.19 8.24 0.16
CA VAL A 1 -7.36 6.79 -0.10
C VAL A 1 -7.44 6.66 -1.61
N TRP A 2 -6.67 5.76 -2.25
CA TRP A 2 -6.71 5.58 -3.70
C TRP A 2 -8.17 5.32 -4.10
N GLY A 3 -8.81 6.33 -4.68
CA GLY A 3 -10.27 6.48 -4.67
C GLY A 3 -11.01 5.41 -5.47
N ALA A 4 -12.34 5.41 -5.36
CA ALA A 4 -13.28 4.46 -5.94
C ALA A 4 -13.28 4.32 -7.49
N GLY A 5 -12.30 4.93 -8.19
CA GLY A 5 -12.19 4.92 -9.65
C GLY A 5 -11.06 4.06 -10.20
N TRP A 6 -10.28 3.37 -9.36
CA TRP A 6 -9.17 2.55 -9.85
C TRP A 6 -9.59 1.07 -10.02
N ASN A 7 -10.03 0.73 -11.23
CA ASN A 7 -10.32 -0.64 -11.68
C ASN A 7 -9.05 -1.47 -11.98
N ALA A 8 -7.96 -1.24 -11.24
CA ALA A 8 -6.80 -2.12 -11.36
C ALA A 8 -7.05 -3.39 -10.55
N ASP A 9 -6.69 -4.53 -11.12
CA ASP A 9 -6.73 -5.82 -10.43
C ASP A 9 -6.08 -5.67 -9.03
N PRO A 10 -6.80 -5.97 -7.93
CA PRO A 10 -6.29 -5.88 -6.56
C PRO A 10 -4.94 -6.59 -6.37
N ASP A 11 -4.67 -7.63 -7.15
CA ASP A 11 -3.40 -8.34 -7.10
C ASP A 11 -2.23 -7.53 -7.64
N TYR A 12 -2.47 -6.67 -8.63
CA TYR A 12 -1.45 -5.77 -9.16
C TYR A 12 -1.05 -4.70 -8.13
N LEU A 13 -2.02 -4.18 -7.38
CA LEU A 13 -1.78 -3.19 -6.33
C LEU A 13 -0.89 -3.79 -5.22
N LYS A 14 -1.16 -5.03 -4.79
CA LYS A 14 -0.34 -5.73 -3.78
C LYS A 14 1.12 -5.88 -4.24
N VAL A 15 1.34 -6.28 -5.50
CA VAL A 15 2.69 -6.43 -6.07
C VAL A 15 3.42 -5.09 -6.08
N PHE A 16 2.75 -4.02 -6.53
CA PHE A 16 3.34 -2.69 -6.57
C PHE A 16 3.69 -2.19 -5.16
N VAL A 17 2.77 -2.31 -4.20
CA VAL A 17 2.99 -1.94 -2.80
C VAL A 17 4.14 -2.73 -2.19
N ARG A 18 4.24 -4.04 -2.47
CA ARG A 18 5.37 -4.86 -2.00
C ARG A 18 6.71 -4.35 -2.53
N ARG A 19 6.79 -4.03 -3.83
CA ARG A 19 8.02 -3.47 -4.44
C ARG A 19 8.35 -2.08 -3.87
N LEU A 20 7.35 -1.25 -3.65
CA LEU A 20 7.52 0.07 -3.07
C LEU A 20 8.06 -0.01 -1.63
N ARG A 21 7.45 -0.88 -0.81
CA ARG A 21 7.94 -1.19 0.54
C ARG A 21 9.40 -1.60 0.56
N GLN A 22 9.83 -2.47 -0.37
CA GLN A 22 11.23 -2.87 -0.48
C GLN A 22 12.17 -1.69 -0.77
N LYS A 23 11.79 -0.80 -1.68
CA LYS A 23 12.58 0.39 -2.01
C LYS A 23 12.66 1.40 -0.86
N LEU A 24 11.60 1.48 -0.05
CA LEU A 24 11.53 2.38 1.11
C LEU A 24 12.08 1.76 2.41
N GLY A 25 12.41 0.46 2.43
CA GLY A 25 12.73 -0.26 3.66
C GLY A 25 11.54 -0.38 4.62
N ASP A 26 10.30 -0.35 4.10
CA ASP A 26 9.06 -0.22 4.86
C ASP A 26 8.34 -1.56 5.06
N ALA A 27 8.73 -2.32 6.08
CA ALA A 27 8.18 -3.65 6.33
C ALA A 27 6.66 -3.61 6.62
N ALA A 28 5.90 -4.58 6.08
CA ALA A 28 4.46 -4.68 6.34
C ALA A 28 4.11 -4.96 7.80
N THR A 29 5.02 -5.60 8.54
CA THR A 29 4.90 -5.88 9.97
C THR A 29 5.24 -4.67 10.85
N HIS A 30 5.96 -3.69 10.30
CA HIS A 30 6.34 -2.47 11.02
C HIS A 30 6.29 -1.25 10.08
N PRO A 31 5.09 -0.88 9.59
CA PRO A 31 4.95 0.15 8.58
C PRO A 31 5.22 1.54 9.16
N ARG A 32 6.15 2.26 8.55
CA ARG A 32 6.45 3.67 8.75
C ARG A 32 5.74 4.56 7.73
N TYR A 33 5.61 4.10 6.48
CA TYR A 33 5.06 4.91 5.39
C TYR A 33 3.76 4.35 4.82
N ILE A 34 3.64 3.04 4.64
CA ILE A 34 2.49 2.42 4.00
C ILE A 34 1.75 1.55 5.02
N HIS A 35 0.57 2.00 5.44
CA HIS A 35 -0.31 1.27 6.33
C HIS A 35 -1.30 0.44 5.52
N THR A 36 -1.53 -0.81 5.95
CA THR A 36 -2.59 -1.65 5.42
C THR A 36 -3.85 -1.41 6.24
N GLU A 37 -4.94 -1.04 5.58
CA GLU A 37 -6.27 -0.89 6.16
C GLU A 37 -7.15 -2.05 5.68
N TRP A 38 -7.46 -2.97 6.59
CA TRP A 38 -8.23 -4.17 6.29
C TRP A 38 -9.60 -3.82 5.73
N GLY A 39 -9.98 -4.45 4.62
CA GLY A 39 -11.24 -4.17 3.92
C GLY A 39 -11.27 -2.87 3.11
N VAL A 40 -10.21 -2.04 3.16
CA VAL A 40 -10.15 -0.74 2.48
C VAL A 40 -9.00 -0.68 1.47
N GLY A 41 -7.78 -1.07 1.87
CA GLY A 41 -6.60 -1.04 1.01
C GLY A 41 -5.36 -0.53 1.72
N TYR A 42 -4.68 0.44 1.11
CA TYR A 42 -3.43 1.00 1.65
C TYR A 42 -3.55 2.51 1.85
N ARG A 43 -2.98 3.00 2.96
CA ARG A 43 -2.86 4.42 3.28
C ARG A 43 -1.40 4.81 3.36
N PHE A 44 -1.05 5.93 2.74
CA PHE A 44 0.25 6.56 2.90
C PHE A 44 0.23 7.49 4.12
N ALA A 45 1.15 7.28 5.04
CA ALA A 45 1.44 8.15 6.16
C ALA A 45 2.76 8.88 5.87
N GLY A 46 2.72 9.80 4.91
CA GLY A 46 3.79 10.77 4.73
C GLY A 46 3.44 12.05 5.48
N GLY A 47 4.33 12.43 6.40
CA GLY A 47 4.49 13.80 6.87
C GLY A 47 5.79 14.35 6.30
#